data_AF-A0AAW1Y8Y2-F1
#
_entry.id   AF-A0AAW1Y8Y2-F1
#
_cell.length_a   1.000
_cell.length_b   1.000
_cell.length_c   1.000
_cell.angle_alpha   90.00
_cell.angle_beta   90.00
_cell.angle_gamma   90.00
#
_symmetry.space_group_name_H-M   'P 1'
#
loop_
_entity.id
_entity.type
_entity.pdbx_description
1 polymer ?
#
loop_
_entity_poly.entity_id
_entity_poly.type
_entity_poly.pdbx_seq_one_letter_code
_entity_poly.pdbx_strand_id
1 'polypeptide(L)'
;MGGGGNLLAAHLVQILVVAGFVSVTMGTLFFLLHKLKLLRISSEEEMAGMDMTSHGGLAYVYTDDSDLKSGFMVSKTGPPPV
;
A
#
# COMPACT_ATOMS: atom_id res chain seq x y z
N MET A 1 18.04 13.97 37.15
CA MET A 1 19.49 14.27 37.20
C MET A 1 20.18 13.42 36.16
N GLY A 2 20.49 14.01 35.00
CA GLY A 2 21.26 13.37 33.93
C GLY A 2 22.53 14.19 33.73
N GLY A 3 23.68 13.61 34.07
CA GLY A 3 24.98 14.26 33.94
C GLY A 3 26.09 13.21 33.90
N GLY A 4 26.95 13.29 32.87
CA GLY A 4 28.06 12.37 32.64
C GLY A 4 27.79 11.24 31.64
N GLY A 5 28.81 10.41 31.38
CA GLY A 5 28.79 9.36 30.35
C GLY A 5 27.72 8.28 30.51
N ASN A 6 27.15 8.12 31.71
CA ASN A 6 26.06 7.18 31.96
C ASN A 6 24.78 7.52 31.19
N LEU A 7 24.49 8.81 30.98
CA LEU A 7 23.33 9.22 30.19
C LEU A 7 23.53 8.85 28.71
N LEU A 8 24.73 9.05 28.17
CA LEU A 8 25.07 8.66 26.81
C LEU A 8 24.97 7.14 26.62
N ALA A 9 25.52 6.36 27.55
CA ALA A 9 25.42 4.90 27.52
C ALA A 9 23.97 4.41 27.55
N ALA A 10 23.11 5.03 28.38
CA ALA A 10 21.69 4.69 28.44
C ALA A 10 20.97 4.92 27.10
N HIS A 11 21.24 6.03 26.41
CA HIS A 11 20.68 6.29 25.09
C HIS A 11 21.17 5.32 24.02
N LEU A 12 22.45 4.91 24.06
CA LEU A 12 22.97 3.89 23.15
C LEU A 12 22.25 2.56 23.34
N VAL A 13 22.04 2.13 24.59
CA VAL A 13 21.26 0.92 24.90
C VAL A 13 19.83 1.06 24.39
N GLN A 14 19.19 2.20 24.63
CA GLN A 14 17.83 2.46 24.14
C GLN A 14 17.73 2.32 22.61
N ILE A 15 18.67 2.91 21.86
CA ILE A 15 18.69 2.82 20.40
C ILE A 15 18.81 1.37 19.95
N LEU A 16 19.74 0.61 20.55
CA LEU A 16 19.94 -0.80 20.21
C LEU A 16 18.72 -1.65 20.52
N VAL A 17 18.07 -1.42 21.66
CA VAL A 17 16.85 -2.14 22.06
C VAL A 17 15.70 -1.82 21.10
N VAL A 18 15.48 -0.55 20.76
CA VAL A 18 14.41 -0.15 19.82
C VAL A 18 14.67 -0.71 18.43
N ALA A 19 15.90 -0.56 17.91
CA ALA A 19 16.28 -1.10 16.61
C ALA A 19 16.09 -2.62 16.58
N GLY A 20 16.59 -3.33 17.59
CA GLY A 20 16.43 -4.78 17.70
C GLY A 20 14.97 -5.20 17.77
N PHE A 21 14.17 -4.58 18.64
CA PHE A 21 12.77 -4.93 18.80
C PHE A 21 11.93 -4.67 17.54
N VAL A 22 12.10 -3.51 16.91
CA VAL A 22 11.39 -3.16 15.67
C VAL A 22 11.82 -4.08 14.53
N SER A 23 13.12 -4.34 14.37
CA SER A 23 13.62 -5.25 13.33
C SER A 23 13.13 -6.68 13.54
N VAL A 24 13.09 -7.20 14.77
CA VAL A 24 12.59 -8.56 15.04
C VAL A 24 11.09 -8.64 14.75
N THR A 25 10.31 -7.69 15.25
CA THR A 25 8.84 -7.72 15.10
C THR A 25 8.39 -7.48 13.67
N MET A 26 8.83 -6.37 13.05
CA MET A 26 8.47 -6.03 11.67
C MET A 26 9.16 -6.94 10.67
N GLY A 27 10.43 -7.29 10.90
CA GLY A 27 11.17 -8.22 10.04
C GLY A 27 10.51 -9.59 10.00
N THR A 28 10.09 -10.15 11.14
CA THR A 28 9.37 -11.43 11.18
C THR A 28 8.04 -11.34 10.44
N LEU A 29 7.25 -10.29 10.70
CA LEU A 29 5.97 -10.07 10.03
C LEU A 29 6.12 -10.02 8.51
N PHE A 30 6.99 -9.14 8.01
CA PHE A 30 7.21 -8.97 6.58
C PHE A 30 7.85 -10.19 5.94
N PHE A 31 8.74 -10.90 6.64
CA PHE A 31 9.32 -12.14 6.15
C PHE A 31 8.23 -13.21 5.94
N LEU A 32 7.32 -13.38 6.90
CA LEU A 32 6.20 -14.31 6.75
C LEU A 32 5.28 -13.92 5.59
N LEU A 33 4.88 -12.64 5.51
CA LEU A 33 4.06 -12.15 4.41
C LEU A 33 4.74 -12.32 3.05
N HIS A 34 6.05 -12.11 2.97
CA HIS A 34 6.84 -12.33 1.77
C HIS A 34 6.89 -13.82 1.39
N LYS A 35 7.11 -14.72 2.36
CA LYS A 35 7.13 -16.17 2.12
C LYS A 35 5.78 -16.70 1.64
N LEU A 36 4.69 -16.13 2.14
CA LEU A 36 3.34 -16.43 1.70
C LEU A 36 2.94 -15.71 0.39
N LYS A 37 3.85 -14.91 -0.21
CA LYS A 37 3.61 -14.09 -1.41
C LYS A 37 2.42 -13.12 -1.26
N LEU A 38 2.17 -12.62 -0.06
CA LEU A 38 1.11 -11.66 0.24
C LEU A 38 1.61 -10.21 0.28
N LEU A 39 2.92 -9.99 0.33
CA LEU A 39 3.50 -8.67 0.54
C LEU A 39 3.62 -7.82 -0.74
N ARG A 40 3.83 -8.44 -1.90
CA ARG A 40 4.03 -7.75 -3.18
C ARG A 40 3.25 -8.46 -4.27
N ILE A 41 2.59 -7.66 -5.10
CA ILE A 41 1.86 -8.10 -6.29
C ILE A 41 2.85 -8.56 -7.38
N SER A 42 2.37 -9.25 -8.42
CA SER A 42 3.25 -9.70 -9.51
C SER A 42 3.85 -8.51 -10.28
N SER A 43 5.03 -8.69 -10.89
CA SER A 43 5.65 -7.62 -11.68
C SER A 43 4.80 -7.20 -12.88
N GLU A 44 3.99 -8.11 -13.43
CA GLU A 44 3.08 -7.82 -14.53
C GLU A 44 1.93 -6.91 -14.07
N GLU A 45 1.29 -7.23 -12.95
CA GLU A 45 0.25 -6.40 -12.35
C GLU A 45 0.80 -5.05 -11.84
N GLU A 46 2.04 -5.04 -11.35
CA GLU A 46 2.74 -3.81 -10.98
C GLU A 46 2.95 -2.89 -12.20
N MET A 47 3.32 -3.45 -13.37
CA MET A 47 3.43 -2.67 -14.61
C MET A 47 2.07 -2.26 -15.19
N ALA A 48 1.05 -3.09 -15.08
CA ALA A 48 -0.31 -2.78 -15.56
C ALA A 48 -1.00 -1.70 -14.71
N GLY A 49 -0.54 -1.50 -13.47
CA GLY A 49 -1.10 -0.55 -12.52
C GLY A 49 -2.13 -1.20 -11.60
N MET A 50 -2.08 -0.85 -10.31
CA MET A 50 -2.98 -1.39 -9.29
C MET A 50 -4.43 -0.95 -9.48
N ASP A 51 -4.65 0.25 -10.03
CA ASP A 51 -5.98 0.77 -10.32
C ASP A 51 -6.74 -0.10 -11.31
N MET A 52 -6.05 -0.70 -12.29
CA MET A 52 -6.68 -1.55 -13.31
C MET A 52 -6.81 -3.02 -12.90
N THR A 53 -5.92 -3.48 -12.02
CA THR A 53 -5.79 -4.91 -11.67
C THR A 53 -6.45 -5.27 -10.35
N SER A 54 -6.52 -4.34 -9.40
CA SER A 54 -7.04 -4.56 -8.04
C SER A 54 -8.28 -3.71 -7.73
N HIS A 55 -8.47 -2.63 -8.46
CA HIS A 55 -9.68 -1.82 -8.45
C HIS A 55 -10.33 -1.96 -9.84
N GLY A 56 -11.66 -1.94 -9.94
CA GLY A 56 -12.34 -2.28 -11.19
C GLY A 56 -12.24 -1.22 -12.30
N GLY A 57 -11.22 -0.37 -12.32
CA GLY A 57 -11.08 0.77 -13.24
C GLY A 57 -10.26 1.94 -12.70
N LEU A 58 -10.18 3.03 -13.48
CA LEU A 58 -9.38 4.22 -13.17
C LEU A 58 -9.75 4.84 -11.80
N ALA A 59 -8.76 5.09 -10.93
CA ALA A 59 -8.98 5.70 -9.61
C ALA A 59 -9.46 7.16 -9.67
N TYR A 60 -9.22 7.83 -10.80
CA TYR A 60 -9.68 9.19 -11.06
C TYR A 60 -10.38 9.26 -12.41
N VAL A 61 -11.60 9.80 -12.40
CA VAL A 61 -12.23 10.27 -13.63
C VAL A 61 -11.55 11.60 -13.97
N TYR A 62 -10.81 11.63 -15.07
CA TYR A 62 -10.42 12.89 -15.69
C TYR A 62 -11.70 13.51 -16.24
N THR A 63 -12.37 14.33 -15.44
CA THR A 63 -13.33 15.28 -15.97
C THR A 63 -12.50 16.36 -16.65
N ASP A 64 -12.30 16.26 -17.96
CA ASP A 64 -11.98 17.45 -18.72
C ASP A 64 -13.14 18.42 -18.48
N ASP A 65 -12.83 19.63 -18.01
CA ASP A 65 -13.80 20.69 -17.70
C ASP A 65 -14.66 21.13 -18.91
N SER A 66 -14.56 20.44 -20.05
CA SER A 66 -15.33 20.68 -21.28
C SER A 66 -16.66 19.94 -21.38
N ASP A 67 -16.94 18.90 -20.58
CA ASP A 67 -18.10 18.01 -20.79
C ASP A 67 -19.18 18.05 -19.71
N LEU A 68 -19.32 19.15 -18.97
CA LEU A 68 -20.44 19.39 -18.05
C LEU A 68 -21.81 19.61 -18.75
N LYS A 69 -21.94 19.36 -20.05
CA LYS A 69 -23.17 19.55 -20.81
C LYS A 69 -23.42 18.48 -21.88
N SER A 70 -23.61 17.22 -21.51
CA SER A 70 -24.59 16.37 -22.19
C SER A 70 -24.74 15.00 -21.52
N GLY A 71 -25.98 14.64 -21.18
CA GLY A 71 -26.46 13.29 -21.50
C GLY A 71 -26.18 12.18 -20.48
N PHE A 72 -27.08 12.08 -19.51
CA PHE A 72 -27.96 10.92 -19.34
C PHE A 72 -27.39 9.50 -19.63
N MET A 73 -27.44 8.65 -18.58
CA MET A 73 -27.88 7.24 -18.60
C MET A 73 -26.86 6.16 -19.01
N VAL A 74 -26.32 5.47 -17.98
CA VAL A 74 -25.66 4.16 -18.12
C VAL A 74 -26.73 3.12 -18.46
N SER A 75 -26.83 2.73 -19.74
CA SER A 75 -27.58 1.54 -20.14
C SER A 75 -26.73 0.30 -19.93
N LYS A 76 -27.21 -0.60 -19.08
CA LYS A 76 -26.65 -1.93 -18.88
C LYS A 76 -27.18 -2.81 -20.01
N THR A 77 -26.35 -3.10 -21.02
CA THR A 77 -26.70 -4.05 -22.07
C THR A 77 -26.37 -5.48 -21.63
N GLY A 78 -27.38 -6.33 -21.57
CA GLY A 78 -27.23 -7.79 -21.50
C GLY A 78 -28.40 -8.43 -22.27
N PRO A 79 -28.18 -9.51 -23.06
CA PRO A 79 -29.25 -10.09 -23.87
C PRO A 79 -29.98 -11.22 -23.12
N PRO A 80 -31.31 -11.33 -23.27
CA PRO A 80 -31.94 -12.63 -23.57
C PRO A 80 -33.31 -12.50 -24.34
N PRO A 81 -34.04 -13.59 -24.64
CA PRO A 81 -33.71 -14.84 -25.33
C PRO A 81 -34.55 -15.03 -26.63
N VAL A 82 -34.06 -15.83 -27.60
CA VAL A 82 -34.86 -16.73 -28.47
C VAL A 82 -34.02 -17.94 -28.84
#